data_AF-A0A645AU75-F1
#
_entry.id   AF-A0A645AU75-F1
#
_cell.length_a   1.000
_cell.length_b   1.000
_cell.length_c   1.000
_cell.angle_alpha   90.00
_cell.angle_beta   90.00
_cell.angle_gamma   90.00
#
_symmetry.space_group_name_H-M   'P 1'
#
loop_
_entity.id
_entity.type
_entity.pdbx_description
1 polymer ?
#
loop_
_entity_poly.entity_id
_entity_poly.type
_entity_poly.pdbx_seq_one_letter_code
_entity_poly.pdbx_strand_id
1 'polypeptide(L)'
;MTNQAAKADAGKPRLTLVPQQIIFEIARIREYGNAKYGDPENWRQVEVERYRDAAFRHLLAYLKDPNGVDVESGLPHLSHLACNVAFLCEMESNGLVTKALEMGGIGED
;
A
#
# COMPACT_ATOMS: atom_id res chain seq x y z
N MET A 1 23.10 -2.43 27.04
CA MET A 1 21.95 -1.52 26.88
C MET A 1 22.43 -0.31 26.10
N THR A 2 21.88 -0.05 24.92
CA THR A 2 22.22 1.12 24.10
C THR A 2 21.58 2.36 24.72
N ASN A 3 22.39 3.39 24.98
CA ASN A 3 21.98 4.64 25.62
C ASN A 3 20.93 5.38 24.75
N GLN A 4 19.66 5.37 25.16
CA GLN A 4 18.54 6.01 24.46
C GLN A 4 18.43 7.53 24.74
N ALA A 5 19.35 8.12 25.52
CA ALA A 5 19.26 9.52 25.95
C ALA A 5 19.46 10.55 24.81
N ALA A 6 20.06 10.15 23.68
CA ALA A 6 20.30 11.03 22.53
C ALA A 6 19.31 10.81 21.36
N LYS A 7 18.76 9.60 21.23
CA LYS A 7 17.75 9.27 20.21
C LYS A 7 16.95 8.04 20.68
N ALA A 8 15.67 8.25 20.98
CA ALA A 8 14.73 7.18 21.31
C ALA A 8 14.19 6.55 20.01
N ASP A 9 14.89 5.55 19.50
CA ASP A 9 14.47 4.77 18.32
C ASP A 9 14.27 3.27 18.62
N ALA A 10 14.42 2.86 19.87
CA ALA A 10 13.97 1.55 20.32
C ALA A 10 12.47 1.36 19.99
N GLY A 11 12.16 0.25 19.33
CA GLY A 11 10.80 -0.08 18.89
C GLY A 11 10.37 0.50 17.54
N LYS A 12 11.15 1.40 16.92
CA LYS A 12 10.81 1.93 15.58
C LYS A 12 11.15 0.91 14.48
N PRO A 13 10.28 0.72 13.47
CA PRO A 13 10.60 -0.12 12.32
C PRO A 13 11.88 0.32 11.61
N ARG A 14 12.75 -0.64 11.26
CA ARG A 14 13.93 -0.40 10.42
C ARG A 14 13.54 -0.44 8.95
N LEU A 15 13.06 0.69 8.42
CA LEU A 15 12.55 0.77 7.05
C LEU A 15 13.56 0.34 5.97
N THR A 16 14.87 0.43 6.26
CA THR A 16 15.94 -0.04 5.35
C THR A 16 15.98 -1.56 5.17
N LEU A 17 15.21 -2.34 5.95
CA LEU A 17 15.06 -3.77 5.74
C LEU A 17 14.05 -4.12 4.65
N VAL A 18 13.28 -3.16 4.13
CA VAL A 18 12.36 -3.38 3.02
C VAL A 18 13.17 -3.57 1.73
N PRO A 19 12.94 -4.65 0.94
CA PRO A 19 13.56 -4.80 -0.37
C PRO A 19 13.23 -3.61 -1.27
N GLN A 20 14.25 -2.87 -1.72
CA GLN A 20 14.04 -1.60 -2.43
C GLN A 20 13.31 -1.74 -3.77
N GLN A 21 13.37 -2.92 -4.40
CA GLN A 21 12.68 -3.18 -5.68
C GLN A 21 11.18 -2.86 -5.59
N ILE A 22 10.53 -3.17 -4.48
CA ILE A 22 9.09 -2.92 -4.32
C ILE A 22 8.74 -1.43 -4.41
N ILE A 23 9.66 -0.56 -3.99
CA ILE A 23 9.49 0.90 -4.05
C ILE A 23 9.43 1.34 -5.52
N PHE A 24 10.34 0.84 -6.36
CA PHE A 24 10.37 1.13 -7.79
C PHE A 24 9.18 0.53 -8.55
N GLU A 25 8.70 -0.66 -8.15
CA GLU A 25 7.50 -1.26 -8.75
C GLU A 25 6.25 -0.42 -8.46
N ILE A 26 6.02 -0.05 -7.19
CA ILE A 26 4.88 0.77 -6.80
C ILE A 26 4.94 2.15 -7.45
N ALA A 27 6.12 2.78 -7.50
CA ALA A 27 6.31 4.07 -8.14
C ALA A 27 5.89 4.03 -9.62
N ARG A 28 6.33 3.03 -10.39
CA ARG A 28 5.97 2.87 -11.82
C ARG A 28 4.47 2.70 -12.03
N ILE A 29 3.80 1.91 -11.18
CA ILE A 29 2.34 1.74 -11.26
C ILE A 29 1.61 3.05 -10.93
N ARG A 30 2.10 3.80 -9.93
CA ARG A 30 1.57 5.14 -9.61
C ARG A 30 1.79 6.13 -10.73
N GLU A 31 2.95 6.13 -11.39
CA GLU A 31 3.23 6.98 -12.55
C GLU A 31 2.27 6.68 -13.71
N TYR A 32 2.04 5.40 -14.01
CA TYR A 32 1.05 4.99 -15.00
C TYR A 32 -0.36 5.48 -14.62
N GLY A 33 -0.79 5.25 -13.37
CA GLY A 33 -2.09 5.71 -12.88
C GLY A 33 -2.23 7.23 -12.93
N ASN A 34 -1.21 7.97 -12.52
CA ASN A 34 -1.21 9.43 -12.55
C ASN A 34 -1.24 9.98 -13.99
N ALA A 35 -0.47 9.38 -14.91
CA ALA A 35 -0.51 9.75 -16.32
C ALA A 35 -1.90 9.51 -16.94
N LYS A 36 -2.59 8.44 -16.51
CA LYS A 36 -3.92 8.07 -17.00
C LYS A 36 -5.05 8.91 -16.41
N TYR A 37 -5.00 9.21 -15.11
CA TYR A 37 -6.11 9.83 -14.37
C TYR A 37 -5.86 11.29 -13.98
N GLY A 38 -4.65 11.82 -14.18
CA GLY A 38 -4.30 13.24 -14.02
C GLY A 38 -4.17 13.74 -12.56
N ASP A 39 -4.35 12.87 -11.57
CA ASP A 39 -4.24 13.23 -10.15
C ASP A 39 -3.53 12.12 -9.36
N PRO A 40 -2.42 12.42 -8.66
CA PRO A 40 -1.65 11.44 -7.92
C PRO A 40 -2.36 10.88 -6.68
N GLU A 41 -3.46 11.52 -6.22
CA GLU A 41 -4.23 11.15 -5.03
C GLU A 41 -5.61 10.56 -5.36
N ASN A 42 -5.98 10.44 -6.64
CA ASN A 42 -7.25 9.82 -7.07
C ASN A 42 -7.46 8.40 -6.54
N TRP A 43 -6.37 7.68 -6.21
CA TRP A 43 -6.44 6.35 -5.62
C TRP A 43 -7.16 6.35 -4.24
N ARG A 44 -7.12 7.45 -3.48
CA ARG A 44 -7.82 7.58 -2.19
C ARG A 44 -9.35 7.62 -2.32
N GLN A 45 -9.86 7.95 -3.51
CA GLN A 45 -11.29 8.06 -3.78
C GLN A 45 -11.90 6.74 -4.24
N VAL A 46 -11.09 5.68 -4.40
CA VAL A 46 -11.53 4.37 -4.83
C VAL A 46 -11.93 3.54 -3.61
N GLU A 47 -13.11 2.92 -3.66
CA GLU A 47 -13.59 2.02 -2.61
C GLU A 47 -12.60 0.88 -2.30
N VAL A 48 -12.42 0.58 -1.00
CA VAL A 48 -11.51 -0.47 -0.50
C VAL A 48 -11.76 -1.82 -1.19
N GLU A 49 -13.02 -2.19 -1.39
CA GLU A 49 -13.39 -3.47 -2.01
C GLU A 49 -12.88 -3.58 -3.46
N ARG A 50 -12.83 -2.46 -4.19
CA ARG A 50 -12.30 -2.46 -5.56
C ARG A 50 -10.80 -2.76 -5.59
N TYR A 51 -10.06 -2.35 -4.56
CA TYR A 51 -8.65 -2.71 -4.43
C TYR A 51 -8.44 -4.17 -4.03
N ARG A 52 -9.33 -4.74 -3.19
CA ARG A 52 -9.31 -6.18 -2.88
C ARG A 52 -9.55 -7.02 -4.13
N ASP A 53 -10.57 -6.67 -4.91
CA ASP A 53 -10.87 -7.34 -6.19
C ASP A 53 -9.71 -7.21 -7.19
N ALA A 54 -9.15 -6.01 -7.34
CA ALA A 54 -8.02 -5.78 -8.23
C ALA A 54 -6.77 -6.57 -7.80
N ALA A 55 -6.43 -6.53 -6.51
CA ALA A 55 -5.34 -7.33 -5.96
C ALA A 55 -5.55 -8.82 -6.23
N PHE A 56 -6.76 -9.34 -6.00
CA PHE A 56 -7.06 -10.75 -6.23
C PHE A 56 -6.91 -11.16 -7.70
N ARG A 57 -7.41 -10.34 -8.65
CA ARG A 57 -7.21 -10.59 -10.09
C ARG A 57 -5.74 -10.63 -10.48
N HIS A 58 -4.93 -9.67 -10.00
CA HIS A 58 -3.50 -9.63 -10.30
C HIS A 58 -2.73 -10.76 -9.62
N LEU A 59 -3.13 -11.19 -8.42
CA LEU A 59 -2.58 -12.37 -7.77
C LEU A 59 -2.83 -13.64 -8.60
N LEU A 60 -4.08 -13.87 -9.04
CA LEU A 60 -4.40 -15.04 -9.88
C LEU A 60 -3.63 -15.02 -11.21
N ALA A 61 -3.47 -13.84 -11.82
CA ALA A 61 -2.72 -13.70 -13.06
C ALA A 61 -1.21 -13.97 -12.85
N TYR A 62 -0.62 -13.43 -11.77
CA TYR A 62 0.77 -13.71 -11.39
C TYR A 62 1.02 -15.19 -11.09
N LEU A 63 0.09 -15.85 -10.39
CA LEU A 63 0.21 -17.29 -10.11
C LEU A 63 0.13 -18.14 -11.38
N LYS A 64 -0.62 -17.69 -12.37
CA LYS A 64 -0.73 -18.36 -13.68
C LYS A 64 0.52 -18.14 -14.54
N ASP A 65 1.05 -16.92 -14.55
CA ASP A 65 2.28 -16.56 -15.26
C ASP A 65 3.05 -15.50 -14.45
N PRO A 66 4.13 -15.90 -13.74
CA PRO A 66 4.93 -14.97 -12.95
C PRO A 66 5.59 -13.84 -13.75
N ASN A 67 5.76 -14.01 -15.07
CA ASN A 67 6.31 -13.00 -15.96
C ASN A 67 5.22 -12.23 -16.73
N GLY A 68 3.95 -12.53 -16.45
CA GLY A 68 2.79 -11.93 -17.10
C GLY A 68 2.64 -10.44 -16.79
N VAL A 69 2.16 -9.70 -17.78
CA VAL A 69 1.89 -8.27 -17.70
C VAL A 69 0.41 -7.98 -17.88
N ASP A 70 -0.05 -6.91 -17.23
CA ASP A 70 -1.38 -6.36 -17.44
C ASP A 70 -1.48 -5.76 -18.85
N VAL A 71 -2.56 -6.10 -19.57
CA VAL A 71 -2.74 -5.75 -20.99
C VAL A 71 -2.87 -4.24 -21.19
N GLU A 72 -3.45 -3.53 -20.23
CA GLU A 72 -3.72 -2.10 -20.36
C GLU A 72 -2.44 -1.28 -20.16
N SER A 73 -1.69 -1.61 -19.11
CA SER A 73 -0.49 -0.89 -18.70
C SER A 73 0.81 -1.40 -19.31
N GLY A 74 0.85 -2.66 -19.73
CA GLY A 74 2.08 -3.36 -20.10
C GLY A 74 3.02 -3.65 -18.92
N LEU A 75 2.56 -3.46 -17.67
CA LEU A 75 3.38 -3.62 -16.47
C LEU A 75 3.12 -4.96 -15.75
N PRO A 76 4.10 -5.51 -15.00
CA PRO A 76 3.96 -6.82 -14.38
C PRO A 76 2.76 -6.90 -13.42
N HIS A 77 2.05 -8.03 -13.45
CA HIS A 77 0.93 -8.26 -12.52
C HIS A 77 1.37 -8.23 -11.06
N LEU A 78 2.59 -8.69 -10.75
CA LEU A 78 3.13 -8.62 -9.39
C LEU A 78 3.29 -7.17 -8.90
N SER A 79 3.66 -6.25 -9.79
CA SER A 79 3.80 -4.82 -9.46
C SER A 79 2.43 -4.19 -9.18
N HIS A 80 1.41 -4.52 -9.98
CA HIS A 80 0.03 -4.11 -9.71
C HIS A 80 -0.48 -4.67 -8.38
N LEU A 81 -0.24 -5.95 -8.10
CA LEU A 81 -0.58 -6.56 -6.82
C LEU A 81 0.08 -5.81 -5.65
N ALA A 82 1.39 -5.55 -5.73
CA ALA A 82 2.11 -4.81 -4.70
C ALA A 82 1.54 -3.41 -4.47
N CYS A 83 1.21 -2.68 -5.54
CA CYS A 83 0.61 -1.35 -5.45
C CYS A 83 -0.79 -1.40 -4.81
N ASN A 84 -1.64 -2.35 -5.21
CA ASN A 84 -2.97 -2.51 -4.62
C ASN A 84 -2.89 -2.85 -3.12
N VAL A 85 -1.97 -3.74 -2.72
CA VAL A 85 -1.74 -4.06 -1.31
C VAL A 85 -1.22 -2.86 -0.54
N ALA A 86 -0.34 -2.05 -1.13
CA ALA A 86 0.13 -0.81 -0.50
C ALA A 86 -1.01 0.19 -0.26
N PHE A 87 -1.92 0.37 -1.21
CA PHE A 87 -3.12 1.17 -1.01
C PHE A 87 -4.01 0.60 0.11
N LEU A 88 -4.24 -0.71 0.12
CA LEU A 88 -5.02 -1.37 1.17
C LEU A 88 -4.41 -1.16 2.56
N CYS A 89 -3.09 -1.34 2.72
CA CYS A 89 -2.42 -1.09 4.00
C CYS A 89 -2.63 0.34 4.50
N GLU A 90 -2.51 1.33 3.62
CA GLU A 90 -2.70 2.75 3.93
C GLU A 90 -4.17 3.08 4.26
N MET A 91 -5.13 2.59 3.45
CA MET A 91 -6.56 2.84 3.67
C MET A 91 -7.07 2.16 4.95
N GLU A 92 -6.69 0.91 5.20
CA GLU A 92 -7.10 0.16 6.39
C GLU A 92 -6.43 0.72 7.65
N SER A 93 -5.18 1.17 7.58
CA SER A 93 -4.52 1.87 8.70
C SER A 93 -5.31 3.13 9.09
N ASN A 94 -5.75 3.92 8.11
CA ASN A 94 -6.57 5.10 8.38
C ASN A 94 -7.94 4.72 8.96
N GLY A 95 -8.58 3.67 8.45
CA GLY A 95 -9.84 3.15 9.00
C GLY A 95 -9.72 2.64 10.43
N LEU A 96 -8.59 2.01 10.79
CA LEU A 96 -8.30 1.59 12.16
C LEU A 96 -8.09 2.79 13.09
N VAL A 97 -7.40 3.85 12.63
CA VAL A 97 -7.24 5.10 13.40
C VAL A 97 -8.59 5.74 13.67
N THR A 98 -9.46 5.86 12.65
CA THR A 98 -10.82 6.42 12.82
C THR A 98 -11.62 5.64 13.86
N LYS A 99 -11.65 4.30 13.76
CA LYS A 99 -12.36 3.46 14.74
C LYS A 99 -11.80 3.61 16.16
N ALA A 100 -10.48 3.70 16.32
CA ALA A 100 -9.86 3.88 17.63
C ALA A 100 -10.24 5.24 18.26
N LEU A 101 -10.33 6.31 17.45
CA LEU A 101 -10.79 7.62 17.90
C LEU A 101 -12.28 7.60 18.28
N GLU A 102 -13.12 6.91 17.52
CA GLU A 102 -14.55 6.71 17.84
C GLU A 102 -14.75 5.91 19.13
N MET A 103 -13.94 4.87 19.37
CA MET A 103 -14.01 4.04 20.58
C MET A 103 -13.39 4.73 21.82
N GLY A 104 -12.44 5.65 21.62
CA GLY A 104 -11.78 6.41 22.69
C GLY A 104 -12.56 7.62 23.23
N GLY A 105 -13.73 7.94 22.64
CA GLY A 105 -14.61 9.04 23.09
C GLY A 105 -15.57 8.68 24.24
N ILE A 106 -15.45 7.48 24.82
CA ILE A 106 -16.31 7.01 25.91
C ILE A 106 -15.40 6.58 27.08
N GLY A 107 -14.84 7.54 27.81
CA GLY A 107 -13.99 7.19 28.95
C GLY A 107 -13.14 8.31 29.52
N GLU A 108 -13.74 9.44 29.85
CA GLU A 108 -13.28 10.26 30.96
C GLU A 108 -14.50 10.59 31.81
N ASP A 109 -14.76 9.76 32.81
CA ASP A 109 -15.50 10.05 34.07
C ASP A 109 -15.16 8.96 35.10
#